data_AF-A0A1V5HJU0-F1
#
_entry.id   AF-A0A1V5HJU0-F1
#
_cell.length_a   1.000
_cell.length_b   1.000
_cell.length_c   1.000
_cell.angle_alpha   90.00
_cell.angle_beta   90.00
_cell.angle_gamma   90.00
#
_symmetry.space_group_name_H-M   'P 1'
#
loop_
_entity.id
_entity.type
_entity.pdbx_description
1 polymer ?
#
loop_
_entity_poly.entity_id
_entity_poly.type
_entity_poly.pdbx_seq_one_letter_code
_entity_poly.pdbx_strand_id
1 'polypeptide(L)'
;MKKIIFTALIFASILIQVKAQSVFTTVPVVNGKVVFQQFIHIDQEFSNDQRYALLYKWGKDNYARNPLLSGIRFDDKARTITVSSKIELLLPQNSNGVREKVIMNYRFDATITNTGCMLVVRDVTYQNSQSPNSSFFPKTFTAEETITPAAISAVSGLDKEFRTNTQKSTLFYLNELYDDLSKIFNLGK
;
A
#
# COMPACT_ATOMS: atom_id res chain seq x y z
N MET A 1 -65.71 19.00 -2.10
CA MET A 1 -64.70 17.97 -2.45
C MET A 1 -63.34 18.45 -1.96
N LYS A 2 -62.84 17.95 -0.82
CA LYS A 2 -61.54 18.36 -0.24
C LYS A 2 -60.45 17.44 -0.80
N LYS A 3 -59.49 18.01 -1.54
CA LYS A 3 -58.32 17.29 -2.06
C LYS A 3 -57.22 17.33 -0.99
N ILE A 4 -56.85 16.18 -0.45
CA ILE A 4 -55.70 16.02 0.45
C ILE A 4 -54.50 15.71 -0.46
N ILE A 5 -53.52 16.62 -0.49
CA ILE A 5 -52.25 16.40 -1.19
C ILE A 5 -51.28 15.77 -0.17
N PHE A 6 -50.91 14.51 -0.41
CA PHE A 6 -49.85 13.83 0.32
C PHE A 6 -48.49 14.26 -0.25
N THR A 7 -47.69 14.96 0.55
CA THR A 7 -46.29 15.27 0.23
C THR A 7 -45.40 14.15 0.75
N ALA A 8 -44.86 13.31 -0.14
CA ALA A 8 -43.85 12.32 0.21
C ALA A 8 -42.46 12.97 0.23
N LEU A 9 -41.86 13.10 1.42
CA LEU A 9 -40.46 13.50 1.61
C LEU A 9 -39.57 12.27 1.39
N ILE A 10 -38.92 12.21 0.23
CA ILE A 10 -37.87 11.22 -0.06
C ILE A 10 -36.57 11.75 0.57
N PHE A 11 -36.18 11.20 1.71
CA PHE A 11 -34.82 11.35 2.24
C PHE A 11 -33.87 10.48 1.41
N ALA A 12 -33.23 11.07 0.41
CA ALA A 12 -32.05 10.45 -0.21
C ALA A 12 -30.83 10.80 0.65
N SER A 13 -30.44 9.89 1.54
CA SER A 13 -29.17 9.98 2.26
C SER A 13 -28.02 9.72 1.27
N ILE A 14 -27.37 10.81 0.85
CA ILE A 14 -26.11 10.74 0.11
C ILE A 14 -25.06 10.19 1.09
N LEU A 15 -24.68 8.93 0.93
CA LEU A 15 -23.53 8.35 1.62
C LEU A 15 -22.26 9.01 1.07
N ILE A 16 -21.83 10.09 1.72
CA ILE A 16 -20.50 10.64 1.51
C ILE A 16 -19.53 9.64 2.13
N GLN A 17 -18.92 8.79 1.30
CA GLN A 17 -17.76 8.03 1.73
C GLN A 17 -16.62 9.03 1.95
N VAL A 18 -16.37 9.38 3.22
CA VAL A 18 -15.17 10.11 3.62
C VAL A 18 -13.98 9.21 3.28
N LYS A 19 -13.30 9.47 2.15
CA LYS A 19 -12.02 8.82 1.90
C LYS A 19 -11.09 9.20 3.04
N ALA A 20 -10.59 8.20 3.77
CA ALA A 20 -9.53 8.40 4.74
C ALA A 20 -8.37 9.15 4.05
N GLN A 21 -7.80 10.12 4.76
CA GLN A 21 -6.68 10.91 4.23
C GLN A 21 -5.48 9.99 4.03
N SER A 22 -4.91 9.98 2.82
CA SER A 22 -3.72 9.17 2.50
C SER A 22 -2.56 9.54 3.41
N VAL A 23 -1.96 8.54 4.06
CA VAL A 23 -0.83 8.70 4.99
C VAL A 23 0.50 8.79 4.25
N PHE A 24 0.65 8.08 3.14
CA PHE A 24 1.84 8.16 2.30
C PHE A 24 1.58 9.09 1.10
N THR A 25 2.11 10.31 1.19
CA THR A 25 1.99 11.34 0.14
C THR A 25 3.33 11.68 -0.51
N THR A 26 4.44 11.24 0.07
CA THR A 26 5.80 11.49 -0.39
C THR A 26 6.64 10.21 -0.32
N VAL A 27 7.80 10.20 -0.98
CA VAL A 27 8.75 9.08 -0.96
C VAL A 27 9.93 9.43 -0.04
N PRO A 28 9.91 8.98 1.23
CA PRO A 28 10.97 9.27 2.19
C PRO A 28 12.26 8.53 1.85
N VAL A 29 13.40 9.18 2.10
CA VAL A 29 14.74 8.58 1.96
C VAL A 29 15.47 8.72 3.29
N VAL A 30 15.84 7.59 3.90
CA VAL A 30 16.58 7.51 5.16
C VAL A 30 17.87 6.74 4.89
N ASN A 31 19.02 7.37 5.17
CA ASN A 31 20.35 6.79 4.93
C ASN A 31 20.53 6.26 3.48
N GLY A 32 20.01 7.01 2.51
CA GLY A 32 20.08 6.64 1.09
C GLY A 32 19.16 5.49 0.67
N LYS A 33 18.21 5.08 1.52
CA LYS A 33 17.22 4.05 1.22
C LYS A 33 15.80 4.58 1.33
N VAL A 34 14.93 4.15 0.43
CA VAL A 34 13.49 4.43 0.50
C VAL A 34 12.87 3.55 1.58
N VAL A 35 12.37 4.20 2.63
CA VAL A 35 11.74 3.52 3.77
C VAL A 35 10.48 4.26 4.16
N PHE A 36 9.32 3.67 3.85
CA PHE A 36 8.03 4.19 4.30
C PHE A 36 7.78 3.70 5.72
N GLN A 37 7.42 4.61 6.61
CA GLN A 37 7.11 4.27 8.00
C GLN A 37 5.84 4.99 8.42
N GLN A 38 4.91 4.25 9.03
CA GLN A 38 3.68 4.82 9.56
C GLN A 38 3.25 4.10 10.83
N PHE A 39 2.82 4.89 11.81
CA PHE A 39 2.23 4.37 13.04
C PHE A 39 0.71 4.28 12.90
N ILE A 40 0.16 3.12 13.27
CA ILE A 40 -1.28 2.83 13.36
C ILE A 40 -1.64 2.86 14.85
N HIS A 41 -2.45 3.83 15.25
CA HIS A 41 -2.97 3.87 16.61
C HIS A 41 -3.98 2.72 16.81
N ILE A 42 -3.91 2.06 17.96
CA ILE A 42 -4.86 1.01 18.34
C ILE A 42 -5.48 1.42 19.67
N ASP A 43 -6.81 1.50 19.71
CA ASP A 43 -7.55 1.84 20.92
C ASP A 43 -7.21 0.86 22.06
N GLN A 44 -7.31 1.32 23.31
CA GLN A 44 -6.75 0.66 24.49
C GLN A 44 -7.48 -0.63 24.92
N GLU A 45 -8.51 -1.06 24.19
CA GLU A 45 -9.34 -2.20 24.54
C GLU A 45 -8.62 -3.54 24.38
N PHE A 46 -7.56 -3.60 23.57
CA PHE A 46 -6.78 -4.82 23.33
C PHE A 46 -5.45 -4.82 24.09
N SER A 47 -5.15 -5.94 24.75
CA SER A 47 -3.79 -6.24 25.20
C SER A 47 -2.84 -6.39 24.02
N ASN A 48 -1.54 -6.23 24.24
CA ASN A 48 -0.56 -6.45 23.17
C ASN A 48 -0.63 -7.88 22.59
N ASP A 49 -1.05 -8.88 23.38
CA ASP A 49 -1.18 -10.27 22.90
C ASP A 49 -2.37 -10.41 21.95
N GLN A 50 -3.50 -9.78 22.30
CA GLN A 50 -4.67 -9.74 21.44
C GLN A 50 -4.39 -8.99 20.12
N ARG A 51 -3.69 -7.85 20.21
CA ARG A 51 -3.24 -7.10 19.02
C ARG A 51 -2.34 -7.95 18.13
N TYR A 52 -1.39 -8.67 18.71
CA TYR A 52 -0.53 -9.56 17.94
C TYR A 52 -1.29 -10.73 17.33
N ALA A 53 -2.26 -11.32 18.04
CA ALA A 53 -3.10 -12.38 17.50
C ALA A 53 -3.90 -11.92 16.26
N LEU A 54 -4.42 -10.69 16.28
CA LEU A 54 -5.08 -10.07 15.12
C LEU A 54 -4.12 -9.91 13.94
N LEU A 55 -2.93 -9.35 14.19
CA LEU A 55 -1.88 -9.17 13.19
C LEU A 55 -1.42 -10.50 12.57
N TYR A 56 -1.21 -11.49 13.43
CA TYR A 56 -0.80 -12.84 13.05
C TYR A 56 -1.85 -13.48 12.13
N LYS A 57 -3.13 -13.39 12.52
CA LYS A 57 -4.24 -13.90 11.72
C LYS A 57 -4.32 -13.17 10.37
N TRP A 58 -4.27 -11.85 10.35
CA TRP A 58 -4.25 -11.06 9.12
C TRP A 58 -3.10 -11.45 8.20
N GLY A 59 -1.89 -11.63 8.74
CA GLY A 59 -0.73 -12.06 7.97
C GLY A 59 -0.95 -13.43 7.32
N LYS A 60 -1.54 -14.39 8.04
CA LYS A 60 -1.89 -15.70 7.46
C LYS A 60 -2.97 -15.59 6.39
N ASP A 61 -4.06 -14.91 6.67
CA ASP A 61 -5.21 -14.85 5.77
C ASP A 61 -4.87 -14.19 4.43
N ASN A 62 -4.05 -13.13 4.45
CA ASN A 62 -3.70 -12.36 3.26
C ASN A 62 -2.54 -12.95 2.45
N TYR A 63 -1.63 -13.70 3.09
CA TYR A 63 -0.40 -14.14 2.43
C TYR A 63 -0.23 -15.65 2.29
N ALA A 64 -0.90 -16.49 3.10
CA ALA A 64 -0.65 -17.95 3.10
C ALA A 64 -0.94 -18.65 1.76
N ARG A 65 -1.77 -18.05 0.89
CA ARG A 65 -2.08 -18.56 -0.46
C ARG A 65 -1.72 -17.58 -1.56
N ASN A 66 -0.96 -16.54 -1.25
CA ASN A 66 -0.57 -15.55 -2.25
C ASN A 66 0.60 -16.13 -3.09
N PRO A 67 0.41 -16.43 -4.39
CA PRO A 67 1.48 -16.97 -5.24
C PRO A 67 2.63 -15.99 -5.46
N LEU A 68 2.43 -14.70 -5.14
CA LEU A 68 3.44 -13.66 -5.21
C LEU A 68 4.20 -13.47 -3.89
N LEU A 69 3.85 -14.22 -2.84
CA LEU A 69 4.58 -14.22 -1.58
C LEU A 69 5.97 -14.83 -1.79
N SER A 70 7.00 -14.06 -1.44
CA SER A 70 8.39 -14.55 -1.42
C SER A 70 8.79 -15.10 -0.04
N GLY A 71 8.17 -14.58 1.04
CA GLY A 71 8.35 -15.14 2.38
C GLY A 71 7.59 -14.36 3.44
N ILE A 72 7.17 -15.07 4.49
CA ILE A 72 6.56 -14.48 5.70
C ILE A 72 7.21 -15.07 6.94
N ARG A 73 7.51 -14.23 7.92
CA ARG A 73 8.05 -14.61 9.23
C ARG A 73 7.17 -14.02 10.32
N PHE A 74 6.82 -14.84 11.30
CA PHE A 74 6.12 -14.43 12.51
C PHE A 74 7.11 -14.52 13.67
N ASP A 75 7.23 -13.44 14.43
CA ASP A 75 8.10 -13.34 15.60
C ASP A 75 7.25 -13.04 16.83
N ASP A 76 6.88 -14.09 17.56
CA ASP A 76 5.95 -13.98 18.68
C ASP A 76 6.55 -13.19 19.85
N LYS A 77 7.87 -13.24 20.03
CA LYS A 77 8.57 -12.51 21.08
C LYS A 77 8.61 -11.01 20.79
N ALA A 78 8.96 -10.64 19.56
CA ALA A 78 8.97 -9.26 19.11
C ALA A 78 7.58 -8.74 18.67
N ARG A 79 6.56 -9.61 18.66
CA ARG A 79 5.20 -9.35 18.19
C ARG A 79 5.19 -8.70 16.80
N THR A 80 6.00 -9.26 15.91
CA THR A 80 6.27 -8.71 14.59
C THR A 80 5.91 -9.72 13.51
N ILE A 81 5.36 -9.25 12.40
CA ILE A 81 5.36 -10.00 11.15
C ILE A 81 6.28 -9.31 10.14
N THR A 82 7.10 -10.08 9.44
CA THR A 82 7.91 -9.62 8.31
C THR A 82 7.40 -10.31 7.06
N VAL A 83 7.01 -9.55 6.04
CA VAL A 83 6.47 -10.06 4.79
C VAL A 83 7.30 -9.54 3.63
N SER A 84 7.72 -10.42 2.73
CA SER A 84 8.32 -10.07 1.44
C SER A 84 7.43 -10.61 0.33
N SER A 85 6.88 -9.73 -0.51
CA SER A 85 5.87 -10.09 -1.50
C SER A 85 6.03 -9.29 -2.79
N LYS A 86 5.27 -9.66 -3.81
CA LYS A 86 5.17 -8.94 -5.08
C LYS A 86 3.72 -8.53 -5.36
N ILE A 87 3.56 -7.49 -6.15
CA ILE A 87 2.27 -7.06 -6.70
C ILE A 87 2.47 -6.53 -8.12
N GLU A 88 1.50 -6.77 -9.01
CA GLU A 88 1.44 -6.08 -10.29
C GLU A 88 0.73 -4.73 -10.10
N LEU A 89 1.47 -3.64 -10.36
CA LEU A 89 0.94 -2.28 -10.37
C LEU A 89 0.47 -1.94 -11.78
N LEU A 90 -0.80 -1.55 -11.91
CA LEU A 90 -1.28 -0.87 -13.11
C LEU A 90 -0.95 0.63 -12.97
N LEU A 91 -0.17 1.14 -13.91
CA LEU A 91 0.22 2.55 -13.90
C LEU A 91 -0.90 3.44 -14.48
N PRO A 92 -1.00 4.71 -14.04
CA PRO A 92 -1.77 5.72 -14.75
C PRO A 92 -1.43 5.74 -16.24
N GLN A 93 -2.43 6.07 -17.05
CA GLN A 93 -2.26 6.24 -18.48
C GLN A 93 -1.22 7.33 -18.77
N ASN A 94 -0.27 7.02 -19.65
CA ASN A 94 0.75 7.98 -20.07
C ASN A 94 0.24 8.89 -21.20
N SER A 95 1.07 9.85 -21.61
CA SER A 95 0.77 10.84 -22.65
C SER A 95 0.46 10.23 -24.02
N ASN A 96 0.92 9.00 -24.27
CA ASN A 96 0.60 8.22 -25.48
C ASN A 96 -0.67 7.37 -25.35
N GLY A 97 -1.40 7.47 -24.24
CA GLY A 97 -2.61 6.70 -24.01
C GLY A 97 -2.38 5.26 -23.54
N VAL A 98 -1.15 4.89 -23.20
CA VAL A 98 -0.79 3.53 -22.80
C VAL A 98 -0.83 3.39 -21.28
N ARG A 99 -1.43 2.30 -20.78
CA ARG A 99 -1.34 1.89 -19.37
C ARG A 99 -0.32 0.77 -19.24
N GLU A 100 0.79 1.09 -18.59
CA GLU A 100 1.88 0.16 -18.37
C GLU A 100 1.65 -0.66 -17.09
N LYS A 101 2.29 -1.83 -17.03
CA LYS A 101 2.28 -2.71 -15.87
C LYS A 101 3.70 -2.87 -15.33
N VAL A 102 3.85 -2.76 -14.02
CA VAL A 102 5.12 -2.92 -13.33
C VAL A 102 4.93 -3.89 -12.18
N ILE A 103 5.79 -4.91 -12.08
CA ILE A 103 5.85 -5.76 -10.90
C ILE A 103 6.66 -5.03 -9.85
N MET A 104 6.06 -4.78 -8.68
CA MET A 104 6.74 -4.24 -7.52
C MET A 104 7.02 -5.37 -6.53
N ASN A 105 8.29 -5.57 -6.18
CA ASN A 105 8.66 -6.35 -5.01
C ASN A 105 8.79 -5.40 -3.82
N TYR A 106 8.35 -5.82 -2.65
CA TYR A 106 8.42 -5.03 -1.43
C TYR A 106 8.57 -5.95 -0.21
N ARG A 107 9.18 -5.40 0.85
CA ARG A 107 9.18 -6.01 2.17
C ARG A 107 8.54 -5.05 3.16
N PHE A 108 7.75 -5.57 4.09
CA PHE A 108 7.34 -4.79 5.25
C PHE A 108 7.48 -5.55 6.55
N ASP A 109 7.68 -4.78 7.61
CA ASP A 109 7.59 -5.20 9.00
C ASP A 109 6.38 -4.51 9.62
N ALA A 110 5.50 -5.28 10.27
CA ALA A 110 4.42 -4.75 11.10
C ALA A 110 4.64 -5.23 12.54
N THR A 111 4.83 -4.29 13.47
CA THR A 111 5.28 -4.57 14.85
C THR A 111 4.31 -4.00 15.86
N ILE A 112 3.80 -4.84 16.76
CA ILE A 112 2.98 -4.36 17.88
C ILE A 112 3.86 -3.61 18.89
N THR A 113 3.40 -2.43 19.27
CA THR A 113 3.98 -1.56 20.29
C THR A 113 2.97 -1.35 21.41
N ASN A 114 3.35 -0.62 22.46
CA ASN A 114 2.46 -0.39 23.62
C ASN A 114 1.14 0.30 23.26
N THR A 115 1.13 1.18 22.25
CA THR A 115 -0.03 2.03 21.92
C THR A 115 -0.56 1.80 20.50
N GLY A 116 -0.01 0.84 19.76
CA GLY A 116 -0.38 0.65 18.37
C GLY A 116 0.48 -0.33 17.60
N CYS A 117 0.46 -0.23 16.28
CA CYS A 117 1.27 -1.02 15.36
C CYS A 117 2.17 -0.10 14.53
N MET A 118 3.46 -0.41 14.43
CA MET A 118 4.39 0.27 13.54
C MET A 118 4.48 -0.51 12.23
N LEU A 119 4.12 0.13 11.11
CA LEU A 119 4.32 -0.38 9.75
C LEU A 119 5.58 0.24 9.15
N VAL A 120 6.51 -0.59 8.69
CA VAL A 120 7.73 -0.17 7.98
C VAL A 120 7.81 -0.92 6.66
N VAL A 121 7.77 -0.21 5.53
CA VAL A 121 7.94 -0.78 4.18
C VAL A 121 9.30 -0.37 3.60
N ARG A 122 10.05 -1.35 3.12
CA ARG A 122 11.44 -1.22 2.66
C ARG A 122 11.75 -2.25 1.57
N ASP A 123 12.98 -2.22 1.07
CA ASP A 123 13.48 -3.14 0.04
C ASP A 123 12.59 -3.15 -1.22
N VAL A 124 12.07 -1.97 -1.60
CA VAL A 124 11.16 -1.81 -2.75
C VAL A 124 11.95 -1.80 -4.06
N THR A 125 11.54 -2.66 -4.99
CA THR A 125 12.13 -2.76 -6.34
C THR A 125 11.06 -2.98 -7.39
N TYR A 126 11.37 -2.65 -8.64
CA TYR A 126 10.46 -2.69 -9.77
C TYR A 126 11.03 -3.53 -10.90
N GLN A 127 10.15 -4.22 -11.62
CA GLN A 127 10.45 -4.95 -12.86
C GLN A 127 9.37 -4.63 -13.88
N ASN A 128 9.76 -4.27 -15.10
CA ASN A 128 8.78 -4.10 -16.18
C ASN A 128 8.19 -5.46 -16.55
N SER A 129 6.88 -5.52 -16.79
CA SER A 129 6.28 -6.70 -17.44
C SER A 129 6.94 -6.86 -18.81
N GLN A 130 7.52 -8.04 -19.09
CA GLN A 130 8.45 -8.26 -20.20
C GLN A 130 8.04 -7.61 -21.53
N SER A 131 8.99 -6.92 -22.17
CA SER A 131 8.95 -6.73 -23.62
C SER A 131 9.35 -8.05 -24.28
N PRO A 132 8.65 -8.52 -25.34
CA PRO A 132 8.98 -9.77 -26.05
C PRO A 132 10.42 -9.84 -26.58
N ASN A 133 11.10 -8.69 -26.67
CA ASN A 133 12.42 -8.55 -27.29
C ASN A 133 13.56 -8.18 -26.33
N SER A 134 13.34 -8.15 -25.01
CA SER A 134 14.42 -7.84 -24.07
C SER A 134 14.95 -9.09 -23.37
N SER A 135 16.26 -9.15 -23.19
CA SER A 135 17.10 -10.18 -22.55
C SER A 135 16.40 -11.11 -21.56
N PHE A 136 16.85 -12.37 -21.51
CA PHE A 136 16.40 -13.48 -20.63
C PHE A 136 16.10 -13.14 -19.14
N PHE A 137 16.56 -12.00 -18.63
CA PHE A 137 16.25 -11.50 -17.29
C PHE A 137 15.53 -10.13 -17.35
N PRO A 138 14.39 -9.96 -16.67
CA PRO A 138 13.76 -8.65 -16.52
C PRO A 138 14.72 -7.68 -15.81
N LYS A 139 14.93 -6.49 -16.38
CA LYS A 139 15.68 -5.44 -15.66
C LYS A 139 14.95 -5.08 -14.38
N THR A 140 15.68 -5.10 -13.26
CA THR A 140 15.19 -4.70 -11.94
C THR A 140 15.74 -3.33 -11.60
N PHE A 141 14.90 -2.44 -11.11
CA PHE A 141 15.26 -1.07 -10.71
C PHE A 141 14.88 -0.86 -9.23
N THR A 142 15.65 -0.09 -8.47
CA THR A 142 15.31 0.17 -7.06
C THR A 142 14.35 1.35 -6.92
N ALA A 143 13.70 1.46 -5.76
CA ALA A 143 12.88 2.63 -5.44
C ALA A 143 13.67 3.94 -5.41
N GLU A 144 14.92 3.90 -4.92
CA GLU A 144 15.81 5.05 -4.86
C GLU A 144 16.06 5.64 -6.27
N GLU A 145 16.29 4.77 -7.25
CA GLU A 145 16.60 5.12 -8.63
C GLU A 145 15.35 5.43 -9.49
N THR A 146 14.16 5.15 -8.96
CA THR A 146 12.90 5.21 -9.73
C THR A 146 11.94 6.27 -9.18
N ILE A 147 11.51 6.16 -7.93
CA ILE A 147 10.36 6.90 -7.40
C ILE A 147 10.73 8.08 -6.49
N THR A 148 12.02 8.32 -6.24
CA THR A 148 12.44 9.49 -5.46
C THR A 148 12.27 10.78 -6.28
N PRO A 149 12.04 11.94 -5.63
CA PRO A 149 11.98 13.23 -6.34
C PRO A 149 13.25 13.52 -7.16
N ALA A 150 14.42 13.13 -6.64
CA ALA A 150 15.70 13.26 -7.34
C ALA A 150 15.76 12.37 -8.59
N ALA A 151 15.35 11.10 -8.48
CA ALA A 151 15.29 10.18 -9.62
C ALA A 151 14.31 10.64 -10.71
N ILE A 152 13.14 11.17 -10.33
CA ILE A 152 12.16 11.68 -11.28
C ILE A 152 12.67 12.94 -11.99
N SER A 153 13.33 13.83 -11.25
CA SER A 153 13.80 15.11 -11.80
C SER A 153 15.04 14.98 -12.68
N ALA A 154 15.81 13.89 -12.55
CA ALA A 154 17.00 13.62 -13.34
C ALA A 154 16.72 13.18 -14.78
N VAL A 155 15.46 12.89 -15.13
CA VAL A 155 15.06 12.41 -16.46
C VAL A 155 13.92 13.28 -17.04
N SER A 156 13.64 13.11 -18.33
CA SER A 156 12.62 13.88 -19.05
C SER A 156 11.75 12.99 -19.96
N GLY A 157 10.65 13.53 -20.47
CA GLY A 157 9.78 12.82 -21.43
C GLY A 157 9.09 11.60 -20.82
N LEU A 158 8.96 10.54 -21.61
CA LEU A 158 8.26 9.30 -21.23
C LEU A 158 8.91 8.62 -20.01
N ASP A 159 10.24 8.70 -19.85
CA ASP A 159 10.92 8.14 -18.69
C ASP A 159 10.53 8.84 -17.38
N LYS A 160 10.38 10.17 -17.43
CA LYS A 160 9.88 10.96 -16.29
C LYS A 160 8.44 10.61 -15.97
N GLU A 161 7.61 10.46 -16.99
CA GLU A 161 6.21 10.09 -16.84
C GLU A 161 6.07 8.68 -16.25
N PHE A 162 6.83 7.71 -16.75
CA PHE A 162 6.92 6.36 -16.21
C PHE A 162 7.24 6.39 -14.71
N ARG A 163 8.35 7.03 -14.32
CA ARG A 163 8.78 7.12 -12.91
C ARG A 163 7.74 7.81 -12.03
N THR A 164 7.13 8.88 -12.53
CA THR A 164 6.05 9.60 -11.83
C THR A 164 4.82 8.71 -11.62
N ASN A 165 4.45 7.93 -12.65
CA ASN A 165 3.31 7.04 -12.59
C ASN A 165 3.59 5.82 -11.71
N THR A 166 4.81 5.27 -11.72
CA THR A 166 5.27 4.24 -10.77
C THR A 166 5.20 4.75 -9.33
N GLN A 167 5.62 5.99 -9.07
CA GLN A 167 5.51 6.62 -7.75
C GLN A 167 4.05 6.69 -7.31
N LYS A 168 3.15 7.21 -8.14
CA LYS A 168 1.72 7.32 -7.83
C LYS A 168 1.10 5.96 -7.49
N SER A 169 1.32 4.94 -8.32
CA SER A 169 0.78 3.60 -8.07
C SER A 169 1.40 2.94 -6.83
N THR A 170 2.68 3.19 -6.55
CA THR A 170 3.33 2.72 -5.32
C THR A 170 2.67 3.34 -4.09
N LEU A 171 2.54 4.67 -4.05
CA LEU A 171 1.92 5.37 -2.93
C LEU A 171 0.47 4.93 -2.75
N PHE A 172 -0.29 4.80 -3.84
CA PHE A 172 -1.66 4.28 -3.80
C PHE A 172 -1.70 2.89 -3.13
N TYR A 173 -0.90 1.95 -3.62
CA TYR A 173 -0.85 0.60 -3.07
C TYR A 173 -0.43 0.56 -1.59
N LEU A 174 0.57 1.35 -1.19
CA LEU A 174 1.02 1.36 0.21
C LEU A 174 -0.01 1.98 1.15
N ASN A 175 -0.83 2.92 0.67
CA ASN A 175 -1.97 3.41 1.45
C ASN A 175 -3.06 2.34 1.60
N GLU A 176 -3.37 1.57 0.56
CA GLU A 176 -4.30 0.43 0.67
C GLU A 176 -3.77 -0.63 1.66
N LEU A 177 -2.47 -0.94 1.62
CA LEU A 177 -1.82 -1.83 2.59
C LEU A 177 -1.96 -1.31 4.03
N TYR A 178 -1.75 0.00 4.23
CA TYR A 178 -1.93 0.64 5.52
C TYR A 178 -3.39 0.58 5.99
N ASP A 179 -4.35 0.85 5.11
CA ASP A 179 -5.77 0.86 5.44
C ASP A 179 -6.26 -0.55 5.79
N ASP A 180 -5.85 -1.56 5.01
CA ASP A 180 -6.20 -2.96 5.29
C ASP A 180 -5.60 -3.46 6.60
N LEU A 181 -4.37 -3.07 6.90
CA LEU A 181 -3.76 -3.35 8.20
C LEU A 181 -4.45 -2.59 9.33
N SER A 182 -4.88 -1.34 9.12
CA SER A 182 -5.54 -0.52 10.14
C SER A 182 -6.93 -1.06 10.50
N LYS A 183 -7.67 -1.61 9.53
CA LYS A 183 -9.01 -2.16 9.73
C LYS A 183 -9.04 -3.30 10.76
N ILE A 184 -7.99 -4.12 10.86
CA ILE A 184 -7.99 -5.26 11.78
C ILE A 184 -7.96 -4.85 13.25
N PHE A 185 -7.54 -3.61 13.53
CA PHE A 185 -7.43 -3.08 14.87
C PHE A 185 -8.61 -2.16 15.25
N ASN A 186 -9.41 -1.73 14.27
CA ASN A 186 -10.53 -0.80 14.44
C ASN A 186 -11.87 -1.49 14.15
N LEU A 187 -12.11 -2.66 14.74
CA LEU A 187 -13.27 -3.55 14.45
C LEU A 187 -14.66 -2.99 14.86
N GLY A 188 -14.79 -1.68 15.10
CA GLY A 188 -16.03 -1.05 15.59
C GLY A 188 -16.24 0.41 15.16
N LYS A 189 -15.57 0.90 14.11
CA LYS A 189 -15.82 2.21 13.50
C LYS A 189 -16.18 2.05 12.03
#